data_AF-H9A5H1-F1
#
_entry.id   AF-H9A5H1-F1
#
_cell.length_a   1.000
_cell.length_b   1.000
_cell.length_c   1.000
_cell.angle_alpha   90.00
_cell.angle_beta   90.00
_cell.angle_gamma   90.00
#
_symmetry.space_group_name_H-M   'P 1'
#
loop_
_entity.id
_entity.type
_entity.pdbx_description
1 polymer ?
#
loop_
_entity_poly.entity_id
_entity_poly.type
_entity_poly.pdbx_seq_one_letter_code
_entity_poly.pdbx_strand_id
1 'polypeptide(L)'
;MKLAARLISLYFIIFILPSSVLGGNCSDEELRKLGMLEGDGFDREALFKSSKGMTKVGRKYGIRPGTTTDKFLKDLDTLFGKIGITGVSEDCLRCFAQSIKCVAQNCKGACLKGPCTQDCQNCIKKNCKQALLECIGKNDIPNPCNWEKDYLKYKLPETDEDESEKKGEASGTS
;
A
#
# COMPACT_ATOMS: atom_id res chain seq x y z
N MET A 1 31.23 -28.47 -49.84
CA MET A 1 31.32 -27.77 -48.54
C MET A 1 30.23 -26.73 -48.43
N LYS A 2 29.13 -26.99 -47.69
CA LYS A 2 28.12 -25.97 -47.29
C LYS A 2 27.13 -26.58 -46.29
N LEU A 3 27.65 -27.25 -45.26
CA LEU A 3 26.83 -27.89 -44.21
C LEU A 3 27.00 -27.26 -42.83
N ALA A 4 27.69 -26.11 -42.73
CA ALA A 4 28.00 -25.47 -41.44
C ALA A 4 27.22 -24.16 -41.17
N ALA A 5 26.28 -23.75 -42.03
CA ALA A 5 25.65 -22.44 -41.94
C ALA A 5 24.21 -22.44 -41.36
N ARG A 6 23.71 -23.57 -40.84
CA ARG A 6 22.31 -23.68 -40.37
C ARG A 6 22.15 -23.91 -38.87
N LEU A 7 23.25 -24.09 -38.12
CA LEU A 7 23.20 -24.42 -36.68
C LEU A 7 23.36 -23.21 -35.75
N ILE A 8 23.85 -22.06 -36.25
CA ILE A 8 24.03 -20.85 -35.43
C ILE A 8 22.71 -20.06 -35.27
N SER A 9 21.75 -20.25 -36.18
CA SER A 9 20.44 -19.57 -36.13
C SER A 9 19.50 -20.06 -35.03
N LEU A 10 19.80 -21.21 -34.39
CA LEU A 10 18.91 -21.83 -33.39
C LEU A 10 19.32 -21.56 -31.94
N TYR A 11 20.52 -21.00 -31.69
CA TYR A 11 21.00 -20.72 -30.33
C TYR A 11 20.51 -19.38 -29.75
N PHE A 12 19.90 -18.51 -30.55
CA PHE A 12 19.30 -17.25 -30.07
C PHE A 12 17.88 -17.39 -29.52
N ILE A 13 17.29 -18.60 -29.51
CA ILE A 13 15.87 -18.81 -29.16
C ILE A 13 15.67 -19.30 -27.71
N ILE A 14 16.74 -19.60 -26.94
CA ILE A 14 16.61 -20.33 -25.66
C ILE A 14 16.82 -19.47 -24.39
N PHE A 15 16.97 -18.15 -24.50
CA PHE A 15 17.04 -17.27 -23.31
C PHE A 15 16.19 -15.99 -23.45
N ILE A 16 15.02 -16.11 -24.07
CA ILE A 16 13.91 -15.27 -23.60
C ILE A 16 13.45 -15.93 -22.30
N LEU A 17 14.19 -15.68 -21.21
CA LEU A 17 13.55 -15.65 -19.91
C LEU A 17 12.27 -14.84 -20.13
N PRO A 18 11.08 -15.31 -19.71
CA PRO A 18 9.95 -14.43 -19.65
C PRO A 18 10.40 -13.33 -18.69
N SER A 19 10.90 -12.22 -19.24
CA SER A 19 10.99 -10.96 -18.54
C SER A 19 9.59 -10.80 -18.03
N SER A 20 9.39 -10.99 -16.74
CA SER A 20 8.10 -10.81 -16.11
C SER A 20 7.67 -9.40 -16.49
N VAL A 21 6.84 -9.24 -17.54
CA VAL A 21 6.49 -7.92 -18.08
C VAL A 21 5.63 -7.15 -17.06
N LEU A 22 5.24 -7.80 -15.96
CA LEU A 22 4.91 -7.17 -14.68
C LEU A 22 6.06 -7.36 -13.67
N GLY A 23 7.14 -6.62 -13.83
CA GLY A 23 8.14 -6.43 -12.77
C GLY A 23 7.64 -5.33 -11.84
N GLY A 24 6.96 -5.70 -10.75
CA GLY A 24 6.53 -4.75 -9.72
C GLY A 24 7.66 -4.37 -8.77
N ASN A 25 7.53 -3.22 -8.10
CA ASN A 25 8.46 -2.78 -7.05
C ASN A 25 8.28 -3.53 -5.72
N CYS A 26 7.37 -4.50 -5.65
CA CYS A 26 7.11 -5.32 -4.48
C CYS A 26 7.26 -6.80 -4.81
N SER A 27 7.98 -7.53 -3.96
CA SER A 27 7.98 -8.99 -3.95
C SER A 27 6.73 -9.56 -3.25
N ASP A 28 6.45 -10.84 -3.49
CA ASP A 28 5.34 -11.53 -2.83
C ASP A 28 5.54 -11.63 -1.32
N GLU A 29 6.78 -11.77 -0.85
CA GLU A 29 7.07 -11.80 0.58
C GLU A 29 6.69 -10.49 1.26
N GLU A 30 7.04 -9.35 0.65
CA GLU A 30 6.70 -8.03 1.17
C GLU A 30 5.19 -7.80 1.20
N LEU A 31 4.49 -8.19 0.12
CA LEU A 31 3.04 -8.07 0.08
C LEU A 31 2.35 -8.99 1.09
N ARG A 32 2.90 -10.18 1.38
CA ARG A 32 2.40 -11.05 2.46
C ARG A 32 2.54 -10.38 3.83
N LYS A 33 3.68 -9.74 4.13
CA LYS A 33 3.88 -8.98 5.39
C LYS A 33 2.88 -7.83 5.55
N LEU A 34 2.38 -7.29 4.43
CA LEU A 34 1.35 -6.26 4.41
C LEU A 34 -0.09 -6.82 4.40
N GLY A 35 -0.27 -8.15 4.31
CA GLY A 35 -1.57 -8.79 4.12
C GLY A 35 -2.20 -8.51 2.75
N MET A 36 -1.40 -8.14 1.74
CA MET A 36 -1.85 -7.72 0.40
C MET A 36 -1.84 -8.86 -0.64
N LEU A 37 -1.71 -10.11 -0.19
CA LEU A 37 -1.83 -11.30 -1.05
C LEU A 37 -2.79 -12.30 -0.42
N GLU A 38 -3.83 -12.66 -1.16
CA GLU A 38 -4.75 -13.75 -0.79
C GLU A 38 -4.12 -15.11 -1.11
N GLY A 39 -4.56 -16.15 -0.38
CA GLY A 39 -4.10 -17.53 -0.54
C GLY A 39 -3.85 -18.23 0.80
N ASP A 40 -3.15 -19.36 0.75
CA ASP A 40 -2.74 -20.09 1.95
C ASP A 40 -1.85 -19.22 2.84
N GLY A 41 -2.25 -19.04 4.10
CA GLY A 41 -1.57 -18.15 5.04
C GLY A 41 -1.94 -16.68 4.90
N PHE A 42 -3.09 -16.33 4.30
CA PHE A 42 -3.60 -14.97 4.28
C PHE A 42 -3.74 -14.39 5.69
N ASP A 43 -2.95 -13.36 5.98
CA ASP A 43 -2.98 -12.65 7.26
C ASP A 43 -3.89 -11.42 7.18
N ARG A 44 -5.14 -11.61 7.61
CA ARG A 44 -6.15 -10.54 7.67
C ARG A 44 -5.78 -9.47 8.68
N GLU A 45 -5.08 -9.82 9.76
CA GLU A 45 -4.65 -8.83 10.74
C GLU A 45 -3.59 -7.91 10.13
N ALA A 46 -2.62 -8.46 9.42
CA ALA A 46 -1.63 -7.69 8.67
C ALA A 46 -2.31 -6.75 7.66
N LEU A 47 -3.33 -7.21 6.93
CA LEU A 47 -4.11 -6.38 6.01
C LEU A 47 -4.78 -5.19 6.72
N PHE A 48 -5.42 -5.45 7.87
CA PHE A 48 -6.08 -4.39 8.64
C PHE A 48 -5.07 -3.39 9.20
N LYS A 49 -3.95 -3.91 9.74
CA LYS A 49 -2.86 -3.11 10.31
C LYS A 49 -2.23 -2.20 9.26
N SER A 50 -1.84 -2.74 8.10
CA SER A 50 -1.26 -1.96 7.01
C SER A 50 -2.25 -0.93 6.47
N SER A 51 -3.52 -1.32 6.25
CA SER A 51 -4.57 -0.43 5.74
C SER A 51 -4.91 0.73 6.70
N LYS A 52 -4.98 0.46 8.01
CA LYS A 52 -5.16 1.51 9.02
C LYS A 52 -3.95 2.41 9.12
N GLY A 53 -2.74 1.86 9.03
CA GLY A 53 -1.50 2.64 9.02
C GLY A 53 -1.48 3.62 7.83
N MET A 54 -1.77 3.14 6.62
CA MET A 54 -1.90 3.98 5.43
C MET A 54 -2.99 5.05 5.60
N THR A 55 -4.14 4.70 6.20
CA THR A 55 -5.21 5.65 6.49
C THR A 55 -4.79 6.71 7.51
N LYS A 56 -4.06 6.34 8.58
CA LYS A 56 -3.52 7.27 9.60
C LYS A 56 -2.56 8.27 8.95
N VAL A 57 -1.63 7.79 8.13
CA VAL A 57 -0.68 8.62 7.38
C VAL A 57 -1.38 9.54 6.37
N GLY A 58 -2.35 9.03 5.60
CA GLY A 58 -3.12 9.85 4.66
C GLY A 58 -3.92 10.97 5.35
N ARG A 59 -4.53 10.67 6.51
CA ARG A 59 -5.30 11.64 7.29
C ARG A 59 -4.42 12.73 7.91
N LYS A 60 -3.19 12.41 8.35
CA LYS A 60 -2.24 13.37 8.93
C LYS A 60 -1.97 14.58 8.01
N TYR A 61 -1.94 14.35 6.70
CA TYR A 61 -1.63 15.39 5.72
C TYR A 61 -2.85 16.11 5.15
N GLY A 62 -4.05 15.53 5.20
CA GLY A 62 -5.29 16.21 4.79
C GLY A 62 -5.22 16.81 3.37
N ILE A 63 -5.76 18.03 3.17
CA ILE A 63 -5.74 18.77 1.88
C ILE A 63 -4.40 19.49 1.66
N ARG A 64 -3.41 19.35 2.56
CA ARG A 64 -2.20 20.21 2.53
C ARG A 64 -1.55 20.17 1.14
N PRO A 65 -1.69 21.26 0.35
CA PRO A 65 -1.16 21.30 -1.00
C PRO A 65 0.37 21.24 -0.92
N GLY A 66 0.99 20.57 -1.88
CA GLY A 66 2.45 20.42 -1.93
C GLY A 66 3.02 19.28 -1.07
N THR A 67 2.21 18.45 -0.42
CA THR A 67 2.72 17.25 0.25
C THR A 67 3.34 16.29 -0.78
N THR A 68 4.63 15.99 -0.62
CA THR A 68 5.39 15.12 -1.54
C THR A 68 5.21 13.65 -1.20
N THR A 69 5.45 12.78 -2.19
CA THR A 69 5.45 11.33 -1.99
C THR A 69 6.48 10.91 -0.95
N ASP A 70 7.67 11.51 -0.92
CA ASP A 70 8.72 11.18 0.05
C ASP A 70 8.29 11.47 1.49
N LYS A 71 7.43 12.47 1.70
CA LYS A 71 6.89 12.77 3.02
C LYS A 71 5.90 11.69 3.49
N PHE A 72 5.05 11.21 2.59
CA PHE A 72 4.18 10.07 2.86
C PHE A 72 4.98 8.80 3.12
N LEU A 73 6.03 8.55 2.33
CA LEU A 73 6.93 7.41 2.46
C LEU A 73 7.62 7.39 3.82
N LYS A 74 8.25 8.50 4.22
CA LYS A 74 8.93 8.61 5.52
C LYS A 74 7.99 8.33 6.70
N ASP A 75 6.79 8.91 6.66
CA ASP A 75 5.81 8.72 7.73
C ASP A 75 5.22 7.31 7.73
N LEU A 76 5.04 6.71 6.56
CA LEU A 76 4.57 5.35 6.41
C LEU A 76 5.59 4.36 6.96
N ASP A 77 6.86 4.50 6.57
CA ASP A 77 7.98 3.70 7.04
C ASP A 77 8.13 3.81 8.58
N THR A 78 8.12 5.03 9.10
CA THR A 78 8.18 5.28 10.55
C THR A 78 7.02 4.61 11.29
N LEU A 79 5.78 4.78 10.80
CA LEU A 79 4.61 4.19 11.46
C LEU A 79 4.63 2.66 11.38
N PHE A 80 4.99 2.11 10.22
CA PHE A 80 5.07 0.66 10.00
C PHE A 80 6.09 0.02 10.93
N GLY A 81 7.28 0.62 11.08
CA GLY A 81 8.27 0.19 12.06
C GLY A 81 7.71 0.16 13.49
N LYS A 82 6.97 1.20 13.89
CA LYS A 82 6.35 1.27 15.24
C LYS A 82 5.26 0.22 15.48
N ILE A 83 4.48 -0.13 14.46
CA ILE A 83 3.38 -1.11 14.59
C ILE A 83 3.80 -2.55 14.26
N GLY A 84 5.10 -2.78 14.02
CA GLY A 84 5.69 -4.10 13.78
C GLY A 84 5.60 -4.60 12.34
N ILE A 85 5.31 -3.74 11.38
CA ILE A 85 5.45 -4.05 9.94
C ILE A 85 6.89 -3.71 9.54
N THR A 86 7.70 -4.74 9.30
CA THR A 86 9.13 -4.60 8.95
C THR A 86 9.47 -5.46 7.74
N GLY A 87 10.66 -5.26 7.16
CA GLY A 87 11.12 -6.08 6.02
C GLY A 87 10.32 -5.86 4.74
N VAL A 88 9.83 -4.63 4.55
CA VAL A 88 9.27 -4.11 3.30
C VAL A 88 10.25 -3.07 2.78
N SER A 89 10.67 -3.18 1.53
CA SER A 89 11.63 -2.28 0.90
C SER A 89 11.06 -0.87 0.72
N GLU A 90 11.96 0.11 0.61
CA GLU A 90 11.58 1.50 0.33
C GLU A 90 10.82 1.60 -1.01
N ASP A 91 11.27 0.89 -2.05
CA ASP A 91 10.63 0.92 -3.37
C ASP A 91 9.19 0.39 -3.33
N CYS A 92 8.96 -0.70 -2.57
CA CYS A 92 7.62 -1.21 -2.36
C CYS A 92 6.75 -0.22 -1.56
N LEU A 93 7.28 0.35 -0.46
CA LEU A 93 6.58 1.36 0.34
C LEU A 93 6.27 2.63 -0.47
N ARG A 94 7.13 2.99 -1.43
CA ARG A 94 6.93 4.14 -2.32
C ARG A 94 5.67 3.99 -3.15
N CYS A 95 5.31 2.77 -3.60
CA CYS A 95 4.03 2.52 -4.28
C CYS A 95 2.82 2.84 -3.38
N PHE A 96 2.86 2.41 -2.12
CA PHE A 96 1.79 2.71 -1.17
C PHE A 96 1.75 4.20 -0.81
N ALA A 97 2.90 4.86 -0.68
CA ALA A 97 2.98 6.31 -0.48
C ALA A 97 2.36 7.10 -1.65
N GLN A 98 2.61 6.67 -2.90
CA GLN A 98 1.96 7.25 -4.09
C GLN A 98 0.45 7.04 -4.06
N SER A 99 -0.01 5.86 -3.65
CA SER A 99 -1.44 5.56 -3.51
C SER A 99 -2.11 6.43 -2.44
N ILE A 100 -1.50 6.55 -1.25
CA ILE A 100 -1.97 7.44 -0.18
C ILE A 100 -2.10 8.87 -0.69
N LYS A 101 -1.08 9.39 -1.38
CA LYS A 101 -1.09 10.72 -1.99
C LYS A 101 -2.24 10.86 -2.98
N CYS A 102 -2.43 9.88 -3.88
CA CYS A 102 -3.52 9.88 -4.84
C CYS A 102 -4.89 9.96 -4.15
N VAL A 103 -5.12 9.14 -3.12
CA VAL A 103 -6.39 9.13 -2.37
C VAL A 103 -6.61 10.46 -1.64
N ALA A 104 -5.56 11.01 -1.01
CA ALA A 104 -5.64 12.31 -0.33
C ALA A 104 -5.99 13.46 -1.29
N GLN A 105 -5.48 13.42 -2.53
CA GLN A 105 -5.73 14.45 -3.54
C GLN A 105 -7.08 14.29 -4.25
N ASN A 106 -7.45 13.06 -4.63
CA ASN A 106 -8.56 12.83 -5.55
C ASN A 106 -9.83 12.31 -4.84
N CYS A 107 -9.69 11.66 -3.69
CA CYS A 107 -10.79 10.91 -3.07
C CYS A 107 -11.17 11.34 -1.66
N LYS A 108 -10.51 12.36 -1.10
CA LYS A 108 -10.78 12.83 0.26
C LYS A 108 -12.26 13.12 0.50
N GLY A 109 -12.92 13.85 -0.42
CA GLY A 109 -14.35 14.20 -0.27
C GLY A 109 -15.24 12.96 -0.20
N ALA A 110 -15.04 12.01 -1.11
CA ALA A 110 -15.77 10.75 -1.15
C ALA A 110 -15.51 9.87 0.10
N CYS A 111 -14.29 9.93 0.65
CA CYS A 111 -13.85 9.17 1.81
C CYS A 111 -14.11 9.85 3.16
N LEU A 112 -14.70 11.05 3.18
CA LEU A 112 -14.91 11.83 4.42
C LEU A 112 -15.80 11.08 5.41
N LYS A 113 -16.86 10.41 4.91
CA LYS A 113 -17.81 9.65 5.74
C LYS A 113 -17.26 8.30 6.21
N GLY A 114 -16.16 7.84 5.64
CA GLY A 114 -15.52 6.58 6.02
C GLY A 114 -14.79 5.92 4.84
N PRO A 115 -13.80 5.06 5.12
CA PRO A 115 -13.03 4.38 4.08
C PRO A 115 -13.85 3.32 3.34
N CYS A 116 -14.86 2.72 3.97
CA CYS A 116 -15.66 1.63 3.38
C CYS A 116 -16.97 2.09 2.74
N THR A 117 -17.23 3.39 2.66
CA THR A 117 -18.41 3.88 1.93
C THR A 117 -18.27 3.58 0.45
N GLN A 118 -19.40 3.33 -0.22
CA GLN A 118 -19.43 3.04 -1.65
C GLN A 118 -18.79 4.18 -2.48
N ASP A 119 -19.05 5.44 -2.11
CA ASP A 119 -18.45 6.61 -2.77
C ASP A 119 -16.92 6.59 -2.67
N CYS A 120 -16.37 6.31 -1.48
CA CYS A 120 -14.93 6.23 -1.26
C CYS A 120 -14.31 5.10 -2.10
N GLN A 121 -14.87 3.91 -2.00
CA GLN A 121 -14.39 2.72 -2.70
C GLN A 121 -14.41 2.90 -4.22
N ASN A 122 -15.49 3.47 -4.76
CA ASN A 122 -15.61 3.78 -6.18
C ASN A 122 -14.59 4.83 -6.61
N CYS A 123 -14.36 5.87 -5.80
CA CYS A 123 -13.35 6.86 -6.10
C CYS A 123 -11.94 6.27 -6.15
N ILE A 124 -11.57 5.46 -5.16
CA ILE A 124 -10.25 4.81 -5.10
C ILE A 124 -10.06 3.88 -6.31
N LYS A 125 -11.07 3.05 -6.60
CA LYS A 125 -11.06 2.14 -7.76
C LYS A 125 -10.85 2.91 -9.07
N LYS A 126 -11.54 4.03 -9.25
CA LYS A 126 -11.49 4.85 -10.47
C LYS A 126 -10.17 5.61 -10.64
N ASN A 127 -9.61 6.16 -9.56
CA ASN A 127 -8.52 7.14 -9.68
C ASN A 127 -7.16 6.63 -9.22
N CYS A 128 -7.10 5.66 -8.31
CA CYS A 128 -5.85 5.32 -7.60
C CYS A 128 -5.48 3.84 -7.64
N LYS A 129 -6.46 2.92 -7.75
CA LYS A 129 -6.21 1.48 -7.65
C LYS A 129 -5.30 0.97 -8.78
N GLN A 130 -5.56 1.36 -10.02
CA GLN A 130 -4.80 0.85 -11.17
C GLN A 130 -3.31 1.18 -11.07
N ALA A 131 -2.96 2.44 -10.79
CA ALA A 131 -1.56 2.86 -10.63
C ALA A 131 -0.85 2.13 -9.47
N LEU A 132 -1.56 1.87 -8.36
CA LEU A 132 -1.01 1.06 -7.27
C LEU A 132 -0.70 -0.36 -7.73
N LEU A 133 -1.67 -1.02 -8.38
CA LEU A 133 -1.57 -2.40 -8.87
C LEU A 133 -0.40 -2.57 -9.86
N GLU A 134 -0.26 -1.64 -10.79
CA GLU A 134 0.87 -1.59 -11.72
C GLU A 134 2.20 -1.41 -10.97
N CYS A 135 2.27 -0.50 -10.00
CA CYS A 135 3.48 -0.24 -9.23
C CYS A 135 3.94 -1.46 -8.41
N ILE A 136 3.02 -2.18 -7.78
CA ILE A 136 3.34 -3.38 -6.98
C ILE A 136 3.42 -4.66 -7.82
N GLY A 137 3.12 -4.60 -9.12
CA GLY A 137 3.15 -5.74 -10.04
C GLY A 137 2.08 -6.81 -9.75
N LYS A 138 0.85 -6.38 -9.43
CA LYS A 138 -0.29 -7.28 -9.17
C LYS A 138 -1.52 -6.88 -9.97
N ASN A 139 -2.40 -7.84 -10.22
CA ASN A 139 -3.68 -7.59 -10.89
C ASN A 139 -4.80 -7.24 -9.91
N ASP A 140 -4.66 -7.67 -8.64
CA ASP A 140 -5.57 -7.31 -7.57
C ASP A 140 -4.88 -7.43 -6.21
N ILE A 141 -5.49 -6.81 -5.19
CA ILE A 141 -5.13 -6.91 -3.78
C ILE A 141 -6.40 -7.04 -2.94
N PRO A 142 -6.36 -7.75 -1.80
CA PRO A 142 -7.51 -7.87 -0.91
C PRO A 142 -7.97 -6.50 -0.41
N ASN A 143 -9.28 -6.32 -0.32
CA ASN A 143 -9.88 -5.11 0.20
C ASN A 143 -10.30 -5.32 1.67
N PRO A 144 -9.76 -4.56 2.64
CA PRO A 144 -10.14 -4.71 4.04
C PRO A 144 -11.64 -4.46 4.29
N CYS A 145 -12.32 -3.69 3.43
CA CYS A 145 -13.75 -3.43 3.52
C CYS A 145 -14.62 -4.64 3.16
N ASN A 146 -14.05 -5.72 2.62
CA ASN A 146 -14.74 -7.02 2.52
C ASN A 146 -15.12 -7.57 3.91
N TRP A 147 -14.43 -7.11 4.96
CA TRP A 147 -14.72 -7.37 6.37
C TRP A 147 -14.98 -6.07 7.13
N GLU A 148 -15.80 -5.18 6.55
CA GLU A 148 -16.04 -3.81 7.04
C GLU A 148 -16.25 -3.72 8.56
N LYS A 149 -17.13 -4.55 9.13
CA LYS A 149 -17.46 -4.49 10.57
C LYS A 149 -16.22 -4.69 11.45
N ASP A 150 -15.34 -5.60 11.08
CA ASP A 150 -14.14 -5.93 11.84
C ASP A 150 -13.04 -4.91 11.56
N TYR A 151 -12.86 -4.56 10.28
CA TYR A 151 -11.88 -3.57 9.87
C TYR A 151 -12.14 -2.20 10.49
N LEU A 152 -13.38 -1.72 10.52
CA LEU A 152 -13.72 -0.43 11.12
C LEU A 152 -13.44 -0.41 12.62
N LYS A 153 -13.66 -1.53 13.33
CA LYS A 153 -13.38 -1.69 14.77
C LYS A 153 -11.90 -1.90 15.09
N TYR A 154 -11.10 -2.40 14.15
CA TYR A 154 -9.68 -2.64 14.36
C TYR A 154 -8.96 -1.33 14.70
N LYS A 155 -8.17 -1.39 15.79
CA LYS A 155 -7.32 -0.31 16.27
C LYS A 155 -5.86 -0.70 16.03
N LEU A 156 -5.07 0.27 15.58
CA LEU A 156 -3.62 0.09 15.51
C LEU A 156 -3.07 -0.15 16.93
N PRO A 157 -1.98 -0.93 17.07
CA PRO A 157 -1.22 -0.98 18.31
C PRO A 157 -0.89 0.44 18.79
N GLU A 158 -0.95 0.67 20.10
CA GLU A 158 -0.59 1.98 20.67
C GLU A 158 0.86 2.31 20.34
N THR A 159 1.12 3.54 19.90
CA THR A 159 2.46 4.08 19.69
C THR A 159 2.68 5.27 20.63
N ASP A 160 3.92 5.59 20.97
CA ASP A 160 4.27 6.66 21.92
C ASP A 160 3.71 8.06 21.55
N GLU A 161 3.31 8.26 20.29
CA GLU A 161 2.68 9.49 19.80
C GLU A 161 1.22 9.63 20.29
N ASP A 162 0.50 8.51 20.45
CA ASP A 162 -0.91 8.51 20.91
C ASP A 162 -1.02 8.79 22.43
N GLU A 163 0.07 8.57 23.20
CA GLU A 163 0.16 9.00 24.61
C GLU A 163 0.37 10.51 24.75
N SER A 164 1.05 11.13 23.78
CA SER A 164 1.38 12.56 23.81
C SER A 164 0.16 13.44 23.48
N GLU A 165 -0.72 12.99 22.58
CA GLU A 165 -2.00 13.67 22.31
C GLU A 165 -2.97 13.57 23.51
N LYS A 166 -3.05 12.41 24.18
CA LYS A 166 -3.89 12.24 25.39
C LYS A 166 -3.46 13.10 26.58
N LYS A 167 -2.16 13.44 26.70
CA LYS A 167 -1.67 14.35 27.77
C LYS A 167 -1.91 15.84 27.47
N GLY A 168 -2.22 16.20 26.21
CA GLY A 168 -2.49 17.59 25.80
C GLY A 168 -3.94 18.06 26.00
N GLU A 169 -4.91 17.15 26.07
CA GLU A 169 -6.34 17.50 26.23
C GLU A 169 -6.77 17.74 27.70
N ALA A 170 -5.88 17.54 28.67
CA ALA A 170 -6.15 17.78 30.08
C ALA A 170 -5.55 19.10 30.59
N SER A 171 -5.78 20.22 29.88
CA SER A 171 -5.55 21.55 30.46
C SER A 171 -6.32 22.63 29.69
N GLY A 172 -7.49 23.02 30.20
CA GLY A 172 -8.26 24.11 29.59
C GLY A 172 -9.71 24.22 30.03
N THR A 173 -10.03 23.98 31.31
CA THR A 173 -11.23 24.55 31.94
C THR A 173 -10.76 25.47 33.06
N SER A 174 -10.86 26.77 32.79
CA SER A 174 -10.91 27.85 33.78
C SER A 174 -11.97 28.83 33.33
#